data_AF-A8WVM9-F1
#
_entry.id   AF-A8WVM9-F1
#
_cell.length_a   1.000
_cell.length_b   1.000
_cell.length_c   1.000
_cell.angle_alpha   90.00
_cell.angle_beta   90.00
_cell.angle_gamma   90.00
#
_symmetry.space_group_name_H-M   'P 1'
#
loop_
_entity.id
_entity.type
_entity.pdbx_description
1 polymer ?
#
loop_
_entity_poly.entity_id
_entity_poly.type
_entity_poly.pdbx_seq_one_letter_code
_entity_poly.pdbx_strand_id
1 'polypeptide(L)'
;MEQDKLLTLVFTFLLLCLTVIDTASDAANKGVYKVRVYSSGVPCIIVQADIYLYLTYQTSDSEKDVVVHVPTSSTADTAVSTCDTYIATAGMSVPAQLLRINLYHMAGWTIDLGFTEDKRFKTEGKEFTLFQVNVTANFSSDPSSFPNAKYPTQSYNLHIDPNNLSDLSGSIYADIGNSYYCPSEQKYAINDDVAYIKFKLTTIQAYMKSASFGPKQVCPSDENTTDLVPIIVGSALAGLIVLTLVVYLIYRTFLPEEVLNLVNPDSHFGSDSGNELSKDDILERF
;
A
#
# COMPACT_ATOMS: atom_id res chain seq x y z
N MET A 1 -35.32 -31.79 -1.63
CA MET A 1 -34.79 -31.75 -0.25
C MET A 1 -33.26 -31.90 -0.16
N GLU A 2 -32.59 -32.40 -1.21
CA GLU A 2 -31.11 -32.56 -1.21
C GLU A 2 -30.35 -31.36 -1.80
N GLN A 3 -30.95 -30.62 -2.74
CA GLN A 3 -30.33 -29.41 -3.33
C GLN A 3 -30.31 -28.18 -2.41
N ASP A 4 -31.33 -27.98 -1.56
CA ASP A 4 -31.32 -26.86 -0.60
C ASP A 4 -30.21 -26.98 0.44
N LYS A 5 -29.81 -28.22 0.78
CA LYS A 5 -28.71 -28.47 1.73
C LYS A 5 -27.35 -28.11 1.14
N LEU A 6 -27.15 -28.35 -0.16
CA LEU A 6 -25.89 -28.04 -0.84
C LEU A 6 -25.71 -26.51 -0.97
N LEU A 7 -26.78 -25.78 -1.32
CA LEU A 7 -26.73 -24.32 -1.45
C LEU A 7 -26.50 -23.62 -0.09
N THR A 8 -27.12 -24.13 0.97
CA THR A 8 -26.93 -23.63 2.34
C THR A 8 -25.52 -23.92 2.87
N LEU A 9 -24.96 -25.09 2.53
CA LEU A 9 -23.60 -25.49 2.92
C LEU A 9 -22.54 -24.63 2.21
N VAL A 10 -22.73 -24.32 0.93
CA VAL A 10 -21.84 -23.44 0.17
C VAL A 10 -21.91 -22.01 0.71
N PHE A 11 -23.10 -21.50 1.03
CA PHE A 11 -23.26 -20.16 1.63
C PHE A 11 -22.65 -20.06 3.04
N THR A 12 -22.77 -21.10 3.87
CA THR A 12 -22.16 -21.13 5.20
C THR A 12 -20.64 -21.31 5.13
N PHE A 13 -20.12 -22.06 4.15
CA PHE A 13 -18.67 -22.16 3.92
C PHE A 13 -18.07 -20.85 3.39
N LEU A 14 -18.79 -20.14 2.52
CA LEU A 14 -18.41 -18.82 2.02
C LEU A 14 -18.46 -17.74 3.12
N LEU A 15 -19.43 -17.83 4.05
CA LEU A 15 -19.49 -16.98 5.24
C LEU A 15 -18.39 -17.31 6.27
N LEU A 16 -18.02 -18.59 6.44
CA LEU A 16 -16.95 -19.00 7.36
C LEU A 16 -15.56 -18.56 6.87
N CYS A 17 -15.34 -18.49 5.56
CA CYS A 17 -14.08 -17.98 4.99
C CYS A 17 -13.87 -16.47 5.21
N LEU A 18 -14.92 -15.70 5.52
CA LEU A 18 -14.81 -14.26 5.80
C LEU A 18 -14.43 -13.94 7.26
N THR A 19 -14.32 -14.94 8.15
CA THR A 19 -14.06 -14.71 9.59
C THR A 19 -12.71 -15.20 10.08
N VAL A 20 -11.69 -15.25 9.21
CA VAL A 20 -10.30 -15.39 9.67
C VAL A 20 -9.63 -14.02 9.60
N ILE A 21 -9.91 -13.18 10.61
CA ILE A 21 -9.03 -12.07 10.95
C ILE A 21 -8.22 -12.57 12.14
N ASP A 22 -6.98 -12.98 11.88
CA ASP A 22 -6.00 -13.26 12.92
C ASP A 22 -5.68 -11.95 13.65
N THR A 23 -6.39 -11.68 14.75
CA THR A 23 -6.03 -10.64 15.71
C THR A 23 -5.43 -11.28 16.95
N ALA A 24 -4.13 -11.64 16.92
CA ALA A 24 -3.28 -11.70 18.12
C ALA A 24 -1.88 -12.27 17.80
N SER A 25 -0.88 -11.40 17.58
CA SER A 25 0.48 -11.56 18.17
C SER A 25 1.42 -10.35 18.01
N ASP A 26 1.03 -9.30 17.27
CA ASP A 26 1.92 -8.19 16.88
C ASP A 26 2.35 -7.18 17.97
N ALA A 27 2.09 -7.44 19.25
CA ALA A 27 2.38 -6.46 20.30
C ALA A 27 3.81 -6.52 20.85
N ALA A 28 4.53 -7.64 20.68
CA ALA A 28 5.81 -7.86 21.37
C ALA A 28 7.06 -7.35 20.63
N ASN A 29 7.00 -7.10 19.32
CA ASN A 29 8.19 -6.91 18.49
C ASN A 29 8.34 -5.52 17.85
N LYS A 30 7.55 -4.51 18.23
CA LYS A 30 7.59 -3.17 17.62
C LYS A 30 8.01 -2.08 18.61
N GLY A 31 8.92 -1.20 18.17
CA GLY A 31 9.24 0.03 18.89
C GLY A 31 8.09 1.03 18.79
N VAL A 32 7.95 1.93 19.77
CA VAL A 32 6.92 2.96 19.79
C VAL A 32 7.56 4.32 20.01
N TYR A 33 7.55 5.16 18.98
CA TYR A 33 8.19 6.46 18.96
C TYR A 33 7.11 7.55 18.89
N LYS A 34 7.14 8.51 19.81
CA LYS A 34 6.12 9.57 19.90
C LYS A 34 6.78 10.94 20.01
N VAL A 35 6.33 11.88 19.19
CA VAL A 35 6.71 13.30 19.29
C VAL A 35 5.54 14.05 19.89
N ARG A 36 5.73 14.65 21.07
CA ARG A 36 4.65 15.36 21.79
C ARG A 36 4.73 16.85 21.55
N VAL A 37 3.57 17.47 21.39
CA VAL A 37 3.44 18.92 21.47
C VAL A 37 3.52 19.33 22.95
N TYR A 38 4.50 20.17 23.29
CA TYR A 38 4.77 20.59 24.66
C TYR A 38 3.56 21.27 25.36
N SER A 39 2.67 21.92 24.60
CA SER A 39 1.56 22.70 25.16
C SER A 39 0.27 21.92 25.41
N SER A 40 0.03 20.80 24.69
CA SER A 40 -1.25 20.07 24.73
C SER A 40 -1.13 18.64 25.23
N GLY A 41 0.09 18.07 25.28
CA GLY A 41 0.33 16.67 25.61
C GLY A 41 -0.11 15.68 24.50
N VAL A 42 -0.71 16.18 23.42
CA VAL A 42 -1.10 15.40 22.25
C VAL A 42 0.15 15.13 21.41
N PRO A 43 0.42 13.86 21.03
CA PRO A 43 1.46 13.56 20.07
C PRO A 43 1.08 14.10 18.70
N CYS A 44 2.02 14.72 17.99
CA CYS A 44 1.85 15.10 16.60
C CYS A 44 2.28 13.98 15.65
N ILE A 45 3.23 13.16 16.07
CA ILE A 45 3.73 11.99 15.34
C ILE A 45 3.70 10.78 16.29
N ILE A 46 3.18 9.67 15.78
CA ILE A 46 3.39 8.34 16.37
C ILE A 46 3.87 7.40 15.27
N VAL A 47 5.01 6.75 15.51
CA VAL A 47 5.54 5.68 14.68
C VAL A 47 5.62 4.42 15.53
N GLN A 48 5.00 3.34 15.06
CA GLN A 48 5.16 2.00 15.62
C GLN A 48 5.67 1.10 14.52
N ALA A 49 6.85 0.51 14.69
CA ALA A 49 7.41 -0.39 13.69
C ALA A 49 8.51 -1.26 14.31
N ASP A 50 8.72 -2.42 13.71
CA ASP A 50 9.96 -3.18 13.84
C ASP A 50 10.92 -2.75 12.71
N ILE A 51 12.10 -2.22 13.06
CA ILE A 51 12.99 -1.52 12.12
C ILE A 51 14.33 -2.25 12.03
N TYR A 52 14.78 -2.51 10.80
CA TYR A 52 16.12 -3.03 10.51
C TYR A 52 16.83 -2.10 9.55
N LEU A 53 18.10 -1.83 9.83
CA LEU A 53 18.98 -1.05 8.98
C LEU A 53 19.95 -2.01 8.28
N TYR A 54 19.97 -1.99 6.96
CA TYR A 54 20.96 -2.69 6.14
C TYR A 54 21.92 -1.62 5.64
N LEU A 55 23.13 -1.57 6.20
CA LEU A 55 24.09 -0.50 5.94
C LEU A 55 25.39 -1.10 5.41
N THR A 56 26.01 -0.43 4.46
CA THR A 56 27.35 -0.76 3.97
C THR A 56 28.33 0.29 4.49
N TYR A 57 29.31 -0.15 5.27
CA TYR A 57 30.33 0.73 5.85
C TYR A 57 31.69 0.47 5.22
N GLN A 58 32.50 1.53 5.09
CA GLN A 58 33.84 1.42 4.52
C GLN A 58 34.85 1.02 5.58
N THR A 59 35.73 0.08 5.24
CA THR A 59 36.96 -0.22 5.96
C THR A 59 38.17 0.25 5.17
N SER A 60 39.37 0.14 5.74
CA SER A 60 40.61 0.50 5.04
C SER A 60 40.83 -0.31 3.75
N ASP A 61 40.33 -1.56 3.70
CA ASP A 61 40.66 -2.53 2.65
C ASP A 61 39.45 -2.92 1.78
N SER A 62 38.23 -2.76 2.29
CA SER A 62 36.99 -3.13 1.56
C SER A 62 35.76 -2.41 2.10
N GLU A 63 34.61 -2.61 1.46
CA GLU A 63 33.30 -2.32 2.02
C GLU A 63 32.75 -3.54 2.76
N LYS A 64 31.90 -3.33 3.75
CA LYS A 64 31.27 -4.39 4.55
C LYS A 64 29.81 -4.09 4.79
N ASP A 65 28.96 -5.08 4.54
CA ASP A 65 27.53 -5.00 4.81
C ASP A 65 27.23 -5.44 6.24
N VAL A 66 26.34 -4.70 6.90
CA VAL A 66 25.87 -5.00 8.23
C VAL A 66 24.37 -4.79 8.36
N VAL A 67 23.74 -5.64 9.17
CA VAL A 67 22.33 -5.53 9.51
C VAL A 67 22.21 -5.17 10.99
N VAL A 68 21.62 -4.02 11.26
CA VAL A 68 21.38 -3.52 12.61
C VAL A 68 19.90 -3.56 12.91
N HIS A 69 19.51 -4.34 13.91
CA HIS A 69 18.15 -4.33 14.42
C HIS A 69 17.98 -3.17 15.40
N VAL A 70 16.95 -2.34 15.20
CA VAL A 70 16.67 -1.20 16.08
C VAL A 70 15.97 -1.74 17.34
N PRO A 71 16.58 -1.60 18.53
CA PRO A 71 15.96 -2.11 19.75
C PRO A 71 14.62 -1.45 20.04
N THR A 72 13.63 -2.21 20.50
CA THR A 72 12.30 -1.68 20.86
C THR A 72 12.32 -0.70 22.04
N SER A 73 13.40 -0.70 22.83
CA SER A 73 13.68 0.26 23.90
C SER A 73 14.26 1.60 23.42
N SER A 74 14.53 1.73 22.12
CA SER A 74 14.94 3.00 21.50
C SER A 74 13.84 4.06 21.66
N THR A 75 14.22 5.33 21.77
CA THR A 75 13.28 6.41 22.11
C THR A 75 13.36 7.57 21.13
N ALA A 76 12.26 8.29 21.01
CA ALA A 76 12.23 9.55 20.27
C ALA A 76 13.06 10.62 21.02
N ASP A 77 13.92 11.33 20.29
CA ASP A 77 14.69 12.45 20.80
C ASP A 77 13.78 13.67 20.94
N THR A 78 13.38 14.01 22.16
CA THR A 78 12.47 15.13 22.42
C THR A 78 13.11 16.50 22.24
N ALA A 79 14.45 16.59 22.14
CA ALA A 79 15.15 17.84 21.92
C ALA A 79 15.21 18.22 20.44
N VAL A 80 15.26 17.21 19.55
CA VAL A 80 15.34 17.44 18.09
C VAL A 80 14.01 17.18 17.38
N SER A 81 13.23 16.20 17.85
CA SER A 81 11.94 15.89 17.22
C SER A 81 10.97 17.06 17.41
N THR A 82 10.30 17.47 16.33
CA THR A 82 9.43 18.64 16.31
C THR A 82 8.21 18.40 15.43
N CYS A 83 7.09 18.99 15.82
CA CYS A 83 5.81 18.93 15.12
C CYS A 83 5.67 19.97 14.01
N ASP A 84 6.60 20.91 13.96
CA ASP A 84 6.65 21.96 12.94
C ASP A 84 8.11 22.34 12.70
N THR A 85 8.56 22.18 11.47
CA THR A 85 9.89 22.56 11.02
C THR A 85 9.91 22.71 9.50
N TYR A 86 11.04 23.19 9.00
CA TYR A 86 11.33 23.24 7.59
C TYR A 86 12.55 22.37 7.31
N ILE A 87 12.39 21.43 6.38
CA ILE A 87 13.47 20.54 5.95
C ILE A 87 13.86 20.95 4.53
N ALA A 88 15.17 21.16 4.33
CA ALA A 88 15.71 21.47 3.02
C ALA A 88 15.92 20.18 2.22
N THR A 89 15.31 20.08 1.04
CA THR A 89 15.48 18.95 0.11
C THR A 89 15.43 19.44 -1.33
N ALA A 90 16.27 18.90 -2.22
CA ALA A 90 16.34 19.26 -3.64
C ALA A 90 16.38 20.79 -3.90
N GLY A 91 17.09 21.55 -3.04
CA GLY A 91 17.20 23.01 -3.14
C GLY A 91 15.95 23.80 -2.69
N MET A 92 14.96 23.14 -2.09
CA MET A 92 13.73 23.74 -1.59
C MET A 92 13.58 23.57 -0.09
N SER A 93 12.84 24.49 0.53
CA SER A 93 12.38 24.37 1.92
C SER A 93 10.96 23.77 1.96
N VAL A 94 10.77 22.70 2.70
CA VAL A 94 9.50 21.96 2.79
C VAL A 94 8.99 21.99 4.23
N PRO A 95 7.77 22.48 4.49
CA PRO A 95 7.15 22.40 5.81
C PRO A 95 6.92 20.93 6.17
N ALA A 96 7.39 20.52 7.35
CA ALA A 96 7.46 19.14 7.73
C ALA A 96 7.37 18.95 9.26
N GLN A 97 7.12 17.71 9.67
CA GLN A 97 7.35 17.25 11.04
C GLN A 97 8.54 16.30 11.05
N LEU A 98 9.37 16.40 12.08
CA LEU A 98 10.60 15.62 12.21
C LEU A 98 10.50 14.72 13.44
N LEU A 99 10.73 13.43 13.24
CA LEU A 99 10.96 12.46 14.31
C LEU A 99 12.40 11.97 14.22
N ARG A 100 13.19 12.23 15.27
CA ARG A 100 14.50 11.62 15.48
C ARG A 100 14.39 10.48 16.49
N ILE A 101 14.91 9.32 16.16
CA ILE A 101 14.97 8.15 17.03
C ILE A 101 16.42 7.93 17.45
N ASN A 102 16.69 7.87 18.75
CA ASN A 102 17.98 7.50 19.31
C ASN A 102 17.98 6.00 19.62
N LEU A 103 18.96 5.27 19.07
CA LEU A 103 19.05 3.82 19.27
C LEU A 103 19.57 3.50 20.67
N TYR A 104 18.86 2.63 21.40
CA TYR A 104 19.24 2.23 22.75
C TYR A 104 20.59 1.49 22.76
N HIS A 105 21.47 1.84 23.69
CA HIS A 105 22.86 1.35 23.78
C HIS A 105 23.75 1.56 22.55
N MET A 106 23.32 2.32 21.55
CA MET A 106 24.12 2.64 20.36
C MET A 106 24.39 4.14 20.30
N ALA A 107 25.39 4.60 21.07
CA ALA A 107 25.67 6.04 21.21
C ALA A 107 25.98 6.71 19.86
N GLY A 108 25.28 7.79 19.55
CA GLY A 108 25.43 8.54 18.29
C GLY A 108 24.75 7.91 17.08
N TRP A 109 24.02 6.82 17.24
CA TRP A 109 23.16 6.27 16.18
C TRP A 109 21.79 6.91 16.22
N THR A 110 21.37 7.49 15.10
CA THR A 110 20.09 8.19 14.98
C THR A 110 19.37 7.88 13.67
N ILE A 111 18.05 7.85 13.72
CA ILE A 111 17.18 7.75 12.53
C ILE A 111 16.25 8.96 12.53
N ASP A 112 16.31 9.75 11.47
CA ASP A 112 15.45 10.89 11.24
C ASP A 112 14.40 10.54 10.18
N LEU A 113 13.14 10.74 10.53
CA LEU A 113 11.99 10.55 9.65
C LEU A 113 11.29 11.89 9.47
N GLY A 114 11.25 12.38 8.23
CA GLY A 114 10.60 13.63 7.85
C GLY A 114 9.26 13.38 7.17
N PHE A 115 8.19 13.93 7.75
CA PHE A 115 6.83 13.83 7.22
C PHE A 115 6.39 15.18 6.68
N THR A 116 5.73 15.21 5.52
CA THR A 116 5.18 16.44 4.93
C THR A 116 3.76 16.23 4.45
N GLU A 117 2.96 17.29 4.51
CA GLU A 117 1.66 17.42 3.85
C GLU A 117 1.74 18.37 2.62
N ASP A 118 2.95 18.77 2.21
CA ASP A 118 3.15 19.73 1.12
C ASP A 118 2.76 19.14 -0.25
N LYS A 119 1.91 19.87 -0.96
CA LYS A 119 1.31 19.46 -2.24
C LYS A 119 2.33 19.07 -3.31
N ARG A 120 3.58 19.53 -3.21
CA ARG A 120 4.68 19.13 -4.09
C ARG A 120 4.97 17.62 -4.04
N PHE A 121 4.56 16.93 -2.97
CA PHE A 121 4.76 15.50 -2.78
C PHE A 121 3.48 14.67 -3.03
N LYS A 122 2.59 15.15 -3.91
CA LYS A 122 1.30 14.51 -4.25
C LYS A 122 0.28 14.42 -3.11
N THR A 123 0.48 15.14 -2.01
CA THR A 123 -0.36 15.01 -0.81
C THR A 123 -1.69 15.77 -0.86
N GLU A 124 -1.97 16.56 -1.91
CA GLU A 124 -3.13 17.45 -2.08
C GLU A 124 -3.53 18.34 -0.86
N GLY A 125 -2.70 18.39 0.19
CA GLY A 125 -3.05 18.95 1.52
C GLY A 125 -4.06 18.13 2.32
N LYS A 126 -4.32 16.88 1.92
CA LYS A 126 -5.22 15.95 2.62
C LYS A 126 -4.49 14.73 3.17
N GLU A 127 -3.33 14.42 2.61
CA GLU A 127 -2.50 13.29 3.00
C GLU A 127 -1.19 13.78 3.61
N PHE A 128 -0.54 12.93 4.39
CA PHE A 128 0.85 13.09 4.75
C PHE A 128 1.68 12.01 4.06
N THR A 129 2.95 12.29 3.79
CA THR A 129 3.90 11.32 3.26
C THR A 129 5.25 11.41 3.96
N LEU A 130 5.93 10.28 4.11
CA LEU A 130 7.33 10.20 4.52
C LEU A 130 8.21 10.52 3.31
N PHE A 131 8.86 11.68 3.34
CA PHE A 131 9.66 12.17 2.21
C PHE A 131 11.17 12.21 2.48
N GLN A 132 11.58 12.07 3.74
CA GLN A 132 12.98 12.05 4.12
C GLN A 132 13.25 10.96 5.14
N VAL A 133 14.34 10.21 4.90
CA VAL A 133 14.90 9.26 5.87
C VAL A 133 16.40 9.50 5.96
N ASN A 134 16.90 9.90 7.12
CA ASN A 134 18.33 10.04 7.34
C ASN A 134 18.78 9.12 8.49
N VAL A 135 19.75 8.26 8.21
CA VAL A 135 20.34 7.36 9.19
C VAL A 135 21.76 7.82 9.44
N THR A 136 22.05 8.18 10.69
CA THR A 136 23.43 8.43 11.13
C THR A 136 23.90 7.22 11.93
N ALA A 137 24.94 6.56 11.43
CA ALA A 137 25.56 5.40 12.04
C ALA A 137 26.92 5.78 12.61
N ASN A 138 27.10 5.61 13.93
CA ASN A 138 28.37 5.84 14.61
C ASN A 138 29.09 4.51 14.84
N PHE A 139 29.79 4.00 13.84
CA PHE A 139 30.52 2.72 13.94
C PHE A 139 31.57 2.71 15.06
N SER A 140 32.08 3.87 15.46
CA SER A 140 33.04 3.97 16.58
C SER A 140 32.45 3.67 17.95
N SER A 141 31.11 3.65 18.08
CA SER A 141 30.44 3.36 19.36
C SER A 141 30.52 1.88 19.75
N ASP A 142 30.69 0.98 18.77
CA ASP A 142 30.90 -0.44 19.00
C ASP A 142 31.97 -1.01 18.04
N PRO A 143 33.27 -0.83 18.39
CA PRO A 143 34.36 -1.35 17.58
C PRO A 143 34.40 -2.88 17.50
N SER A 144 33.70 -3.58 18.40
CA SER A 144 33.68 -5.05 18.43
C SER A 144 32.76 -5.61 17.35
N SER A 145 31.60 -4.99 17.15
CA SER A 145 30.67 -5.33 16.08
C SER A 145 31.08 -4.72 14.73
N PHE A 146 31.75 -3.55 14.74
CA PHE A 146 32.16 -2.82 13.54
C PHE A 146 33.68 -2.60 13.47
N PRO A 147 34.48 -3.67 13.30
CA PRO A 147 35.93 -3.55 13.28
C PRO A 147 36.42 -2.83 12.02
N ASN A 148 37.48 -2.04 12.19
CA ASN A 148 38.23 -1.35 11.13
C ASN A 148 37.38 -0.38 10.28
N ALA A 149 36.35 0.24 10.86
CA ALA A 149 35.61 1.30 10.17
C ALA A 149 36.53 2.48 9.82
N LYS A 150 36.62 2.80 8.53
CA LYS A 150 37.44 3.89 7.98
C LYS A 150 36.92 5.26 8.44
N TYR A 151 35.60 5.40 8.50
CA TYR A 151 34.92 6.58 9.00
C TYR A 151 34.23 6.23 10.32
N PRO A 152 34.48 6.99 11.41
CA PRO A 152 33.87 6.69 12.71
C PRO A 152 32.36 6.88 12.70
N THR A 153 31.88 7.84 11.91
CA THR A 153 30.46 8.14 11.72
C THR A 153 30.17 8.30 10.24
N GLN A 154 29.07 7.72 9.77
CA GLN A 154 28.58 7.84 8.40
C GLN A 154 27.09 8.18 8.42
N SER A 155 26.66 9.08 7.52
CA SER A 155 25.26 9.44 7.36
C SER A 155 24.76 9.02 6.00
N TYR A 156 23.61 8.34 5.98
CA TYR A 156 22.93 7.88 4.78
C TYR A 156 21.62 8.66 4.68
N ASN A 157 21.42 9.38 3.58
CA ASN A 157 20.29 10.29 3.45
C ASN A 157 19.45 9.94 2.22
N LEU A 158 18.19 9.62 2.45
CA LEU A 158 17.15 9.52 1.45
C LEU A 158 16.42 10.85 1.36
N HIS A 159 16.38 11.40 0.16
CA HIS A 159 15.60 12.58 -0.16
C HIS A 159 14.74 12.26 -1.37
N ILE A 160 13.42 12.27 -1.18
CA ILE A 160 12.50 12.19 -2.30
C ILE A 160 12.55 13.53 -3.04
N ASP A 161 12.84 13.51 -4.34
CA ASP A 161 12.74 14.67 -5.21
C ASP A 161 11.28 14.83 -5.67
N PRO A 162 10.61 15.96 -5.39
CA PRO A 162 9.26 16.19 -5.89
C PRO A 162 9.17 16.29 -7.43
N ASN A 163 10.30 16.45 -8.13
CA ASN A 163 10.35 16.40 -9.59
C ASN A 163 10.45 14.96 -10.13
N ASN A 164 10.93 14.01 -9.31
CA ASN A 164 11.01 12.59 -9.65
C ASN A 164 10.22 11.76 -8.63
N LEU A 165 8.89 11.82 -8.76
CA LEU A 165 7.95 11.20 -7.84
C LEU A 165 7.85 9.67 -8.00
N SER A 166 8.77 9.06 -8.75
CA SER A 166 8.85 7.60 -8.91
C SER A 166 9.14 6.93 -7.56
N ASP A 167 9.95 7.59 -6.73
CA ASP A 167 10.33 7.10 -5.40
C ASP A 167 9.18 7.20 -4.37
N LEU A 168 8.20 8.08 -4.61
CA LEU A 168 6.97 8.15 -3.79
C LEU A 168 6.05 6.95 -4.00
N SER A 169 6.18 6.22 -5.11
CA SER A 169 5.35 5.04 -5.38
C SER A 169 5.58 3.92 -4.36
N GLY A 170 6.73 3.91 -3.68
CA GLY A 170 6.97 3.03 -2.53
C GLY A 170 6.69 3.68 -1.17
N SER A 171 6.69 5.02 -1.10
CA SER A 171 6.72 5.78 0.15
C SER A 171 5.52 5.52 1.07
N ILE A 172 5.69 5.84 2.35
CA ILE A 172 4.66 5.72 3.38
C ILE A 172 3.77 6.95 3.31
N TYR A 173 2.50 6.79 2.94
CA TYR A 173 1.52 7.87 2.90
C TYR A 173 0.16 7.44 3.46
N ALA A 174 -0.58 8.38 4.04
CA ALA A 174 -1.98 8.19 4.44
C ALA A 174 -2.70 9.53 4.58
N ASP A 175 -4.03 9.51 4.56
CA ASP A 175 -4.84 10.71 4.83
C ASP A 175 -4.55 11.28 6.22
N ILE A 176 -4.54 12.61 6.33
CA ILE A 176 -4.43 13.32 7.60
C ILE A 176 -5.65 12.96 8.46
N GLY A 177 -5.37 12.40 9.63
CA GLY A 177 -6.38 11.87 10.53
C GLY A 177 -6.53 10.36 10.47
N ASN A 178 -6.03 9.70 9.42
CA ASN A 178 -5.89 8.25 9.34
C ASN A 178 -4.47 7.81 9.76
N SER A 179 -4.32 6.55 10.10
CA SER A 179 -3.03 5.91 10.40
C SER A 179 -2.66 4.97 9.26
N TYR A 180 -1.47 5.14 8.70
CA TYR A 180 -0.90 4.18 7.78
C TYR A 180 -0.64 2.86 8.53
N TYR A 181 -1.13 1.74 8.02
CA TYR A 181 -0.97 0.41 8.61
C TYR A 181 -0.44 -0.57 7.56
N CYS A 182 0.74 -1.13 7.80
CA CYS A 182 1.35 -2.09 6.91
C CYS A 182 1.96 -3.26 7.72
N PRO A 183 1.27 -4.40 7.81
CA PRO A 183 1.83 -5.59 8.44
C PRO A 183 2.98 -6.20 7.61
N SER A 184 2.90 -6.14 6.28
CA SER A 184 3.95 -6.67 5.39
C SER A 184 5.29 -5.96 5.53
N GLU A 185 6.37 -6.68 5.16
CA GLU A 185 7.71 -6.15 5.16
C GLU A 185 7.90 -5.12 4.04
N GLN A 186 8.32 -3.90 4.39
CA GLN A 186 8.61 -2.82 3.45
C GLN A 186 10.10 -2.51 3.48
N LYS A 187 10.77 -2.60 2.33
CA LYS A 187 12.20 -2.32 2.20
C LYS A 187 12.41 -1.10 1.30
N TYR A 188 13.06 -0.09 1.84
CA TYR A 188 13.34 1.18 1.18
C TYR A 188 14.84 1.37 1.00
N ALA A 189 15.27 1.74 -0.21
CA ALA A 189 16.63 2.20 -0.45
C ALA A 189 16.78 3.62 0.12
N ILE A 190 17.82 3.85 0.92
CA ILE A 190 18.16 5.18 1.44
C ILE A 190 19.16 5.88 0.53
N ASN A 191 20.16 5.13 0.06
CA ASN A 191 21.21 5.59 -0.82
C ASN A 191 21.58 4.43 -1.75
N ASP A 192 21.70 4.70 -3.05
CA ASP A 192 21.82 3.73 -4.14
C ASP A 192 22.75 2.55 -3.76
N ASP A 193 22.13 1.40 -3.53
CA ASP A 193 22.69 0.10 -3.16
C ASP A 193 23.55 -0.03 -1.90
N VAL A 194 23.84 1.06 -1.19
CA VAL A 194 24.70 1.07 0.02
C VAL A 194 23.94 1.11 1.34
N ALA A 195 22.66 1.50 1.32
CA ALA A 195 21.85 1.54 2.52
C ALA A 195 20.37 1.29 2.24
N TYR A 196 19.76 0.41 3.02
CA TYR A 196 18.33 0.16 3.02
C TYR A 196 17.77 0.19 4.44
N ILE A 197 16.57 0.73 4.59
CA ILE A 197 15.78 0.61 5.81
C ILE A 197 14.61 -0.33 5.55
N LYS A 198 14.40 -1.27 6.47
CA LYS A 198 13.30 -2.21 6.43
C LYS A 198 12.38 -1.96 7.60
N PHE A 199 11.10 -1.81 7.32
CA PHE A 199 10.04 -1.73 8.31
C PHE A 199 9.18 -2.99 8.26
N LYS A 200 8.76 -3.47 9.43
CA LYS A 200 7.70 -4.49 9.58
C LYS A 200 6.68 -4.02 10.61
N LEU A 201 5.45 -4.52 10.48
CA LEU A 201 4.37 -4.24 11.45
C LEU A 201 4.18 -2.74 11.70
N THR A 202 4.19 -1.99 10.62
CA THR A 202 4.30 -0.54 10.62
C THR A 202 2.93 0.08 10.86
N THR A 203 2.83 0.96 11.87
CA THR A 203 1.68 1.83 12.08
C THR A 203 2.20 3.25 12.28
N ILE A 204 1.90 4.15 11.35
CA ILE A 204 2.42 5.51 11.35
C ILE A 204 1.27 6.49 11.25
N GLN A 205 1.32 7.55 12.05
CA GLN A 205 0.47 8.70 11.87
C GLN A 205 1.23 9.97 12.19
N ALA A 206 1.22 10.91 11.25
CA ALA A 206 1.72 12.27 11.42
C ALA A 206 0.56 13.27 11.45
N TYR A 207 0.85 14.53 11.75
CA TYR A 207 -0.11 15.63 11.82
C TYR A 207 -1.31 15.34 12.73
N MET A 208 -1.06 14.58 13.80
CA MET A 208 -2.09 14.14 14.73
C MET A 208 -2.68 15.31 15.54
N LYS A 209 -4.01 15.33 15.62
CA LYS A 209 -4.79 16.24 16.47
C LYS A 209 -5.42 15.52 17.68
N SER A 210 -5.35 14.19 17.70
CA SER A 210 -5.88 13.30 18.74
C SER A 210 -4.75 12.51 19.42
N ALA A 211 -4.99 12.07 20.65
CA ALA A 211 -4.00 11.27 21.40
C ALA A 211 -3.88 9.81 20.93
N SER A 212 -4.88 9.33 20.19
CA SER A 212 -4.95 7.97 19.65
C SER A 212 -4.84 7.97 18.13
N PHE A 213 -4.45 6.82 17.58
CA PHE A 213 -4.52 6.59 16.15
C PHE A 213 -5.93 6.78 15.62
N GLY A 214 -6.04 7.33 14.42
CA GLY A 214 -7.28 7.35 13.66
C GLY A 214 -7.51 6.05 12.88
N PRO A 215 -8.49 6.04 11.96
CA PRO A 215 -8.80 4.90 11.12
C PRO A 215 -7.56 4.38 10.40
N LYS A 216 -7.45 3.06 10.24
CA LYS A 216 -6.29 2.44 9.57
C LYS A 216 -6.47 2.47 8.06
N GLN A 217 -5.49 3.03 7.35
CA GLN A 217 -5.33 2.94 5.90
C GLN A 217 -4.25 1.88 5.62
N VAL A 218 -4.65 0.80 4.96
CA VAL A 218 -3.77 -0.33 4.67
C VAL A 218 -2.80 0.07 3.55
N CYS A 219 -1.54 -0.36 3.62
CA CYS A 219 -0.56 -0.07 2.59
C CYS A 219 -0.90 -0.73 1.24
N PRO A 220 -0.47 -0.14 0.11
CA PRO A 220 -0.78 -0.68 -1.22
C PRO A 220 -0.33 -2.13 -1.43
N SER A 221 0.74 -2.56 -0.77
CA SER A 221 1.23 -3.95 -0.86
C SER A 221 0.27 -4.99 -0.27
N ASP A 222 -0.55 -4.58 0.71
CA ASP A 222 -1.54 -5.43 1.38
C ASP A 222 -2.98 -5.09 0.95
N GLU A 223 -3.16 -4.06 0.11
CA GLU A 223 -4.44 -3.62 -0.44
C GLU A 223 -4.88 -4.55 -1.58
N ASN A 224 -5.26 -5.78 -1.24
CA ASN A 224 -5.75 -6.79 -2.20
C ASN A 224 -7.20 -6.57 -2.67
N THR A 225 -7.71 -5.34 -2.63
CA THR A 225 -9.13 -5.06 -2.96
C THR A 225 -9.35 -4.83 -4.46
N THR A 226 -8.32 -4.52 -5.23
CA THR A 226 -8.44 -4.15 -6.65
C THR A 226 -8.63 -5.36 -7.57
N ASP A 227 -8.07 -6.51 -7.24
CA ASP A 227 -8.27 -7.76 -8.00
C ASP A 227 -9.58 -8.48 -7.64
N LEU A 228 -10.18 -8.15 -6.49
CA LEU A 228 -11.43 -8.77 -6.07
C LEU A 228 -12.61 -8.34 -6.95
N VAL A 229 -12.62 -7.09 -7.43
CA VAL A 229 -13.76 -6.55 -8.19
C VAL A 229 -13.92 -7.25 -9.55
N PRO A 230 -12.88 -7.39 -10.41
CA PRO A 230 -13.01 -8.15 -11.65
C PRO A 230 -13.41 -9.62 -11.44
N ILE A 231 -12.95 -10.25 -10.36
CA ILE A 231 -13.28 -11.65 -10.04
C ILE A 231 -14.75 -11.79 -9.63
N ILE A 232 -15.25 -10.89 -8.78
CA ILE A 232 -16.67 -10.87 -8.37
C ILE A 232 -17.57 -10.61 -9.58
N VAL A 233 -17.23 -9.62 -10.41
CA VAL A 233 -18.01 -9.29 -11.61
C VAL A 233 -17.99 -10.45 -12.61
N GLY A 234 -16.83 -11.08 -12.82
CA GLY A 234 -16.67 -12.23 -13.71
C GLY A 234 -17.48 -13.45 -13.25
N SER A 235 -17.45 -13.77 -11.95
CA SER A 235 -18.21 -14.91 -11.39
C SER A 235 -19.73 -14.68 -11.47
N ALA A 236 -20.20 -13.46 -11.21
CA ALA A 236 -21.62 -13.11 -11.32
C ALA A 236 -22.14 -13.24 -12.78
N LEU A 237 -21.37 -12.74 -13.76
CA LEU A 237 -21.69 -12.85 -15.19
C LEU A 237 -21.72 -14.32 -15.65
N ALA A 238 -20.72 -15.11 -15.30
CA ALA A 238 -20.68 -16.53 -15.65
C ALA A 238 -21.84 -17.32 -15.03
N GLY A 239 -22.15 -17.05 -13.75
CA GLY A 239 -23.29 -17.68 -13.07
C GLY A 239 -24.63 -17.38 -13.74
N LEU A 240 -24.85 -16.12 -14.15
CA LEU A 240 -26.07 -15.72 -14.86
C LEU A 240 -26.23 -16.41 -16.22
N ILE A 241 -25.13 -16.57 -16.97
CA ILE A 241 -25.13 -17.26 -18.26
C ILE A 241 -25.47 -18.75 -18.08
N VAL A 242 -24.84 -19.42 -17.11
CA VAL A 242 -25.12 -20.83 -16.85
C VAL A 242 -26.59 -21.03 -16.41
N LEU A 243 -27.10 -20.16 -15.53
CA LEU A 243 -28.49 -20.20 -15.09
C LEU A 243 -29.47 -20.04 -16.26
N THR A 244 -29.25 -19.06 -17.13
CA THR A 244 -30.11 -18.83 -18.30
C THR A 244 -30.08 -20.00 -19.28
N LEU A 245 -28.91 -20.62 -19.49
CA LEU A 245 -28.79 -21.83 -20.32
C LEU A 245 -29.55 -23.02 -19.71
N VAL A 246 -29.44 -23.25 -18.40
CA VAL A 246 -30.17 -24.34 -17.73
C VAL A 246 -31.68 -24.14 -17.83
N VAL A 247 -32.17 -22.92 -17.55
CA VAL A 247 -33.60 -22.60 -17.69
C VAL A 247 -34.07 -22.77 -19.13
N TYR A 248 -33.27 -22.33 -20.10
CA TYR A 248 -33.58 -22.53 -21.53
C TYR A 248 -33.63 -24.00 -21.92
N LEU A 249 -32.69 -24.82 -21.46
CA LEU A 249 -32.68 -26.26 -21.74
C LEU A 249 -33.87 -26.98 -21.09
N ILE A 250 -34.24 -26.61 -19.87
CA ILE A 250 -35.46 -27.13 -19.22
C ILE A 250 -36.68 -26.70 -20.01
N TYR A 251 -36.84 -25.40 -20.31
CA TYR A 251 -37.95 -24.89 -21.11
C TYR A 251 -38.07 -25.60 -22.46
N ARG A 252 -36.94 -25.81 -23.15
CA ARG A 252 -36.86 -26.51 -24.43
C ARG A 252 -37.18 -28.01 -24.34
N THR A 253 -36.82 -28.67 -23.26
CA THR A 253 -37.12 -30.10 -23.04
C THR A 253 -38.52 -30.33 -22.49
N PHE A 254 -39.12 -29.32 -21.85
CA PHE A 254 -40.50 -29.33 -21.37
C PHE A 254 -41.53 -28.82 -22.39
N LEU A 255 -41.07 -28.29 -23.54
CA LEU A 255 -41.94 -27.93 -24.66
C LEU A 255 -42.54 -29.22 -25.26
N PRO A 256 -43.85 -29.47 -25.10
CA PRO A 256 -44.49 -30.64 -25.66
C PRO A 256 -44.47 -30.53 -27.20
N GLU A 257 -44.28 -31.66 -27.89
CA GLU A 257 -44.27 -31.74 -29.36
C GLU A 257 -45.53 -31.18 -30.04
N GLU A 258 -46.60 -30.90 -29.30
CA GLU A 258 -47.83 -30.31 -29.84
C GLU A 258 -47.65 -28.87 -30.38
N VAL A 259 -46.63 -28.12 -29.96
CA VAL A 259 -46.41 -26.74 -30.45
C VAL A 259 -45.47 -26.67 -31.66
N LEU A 260 -44.63 -27.70 -31.89
CA LEU A 260 -43.67 -27.74 -33.01
C LEU A 260 -44.32 -28.14 -34.35
N ASN A 261 -45.52 -28.73 -34.32
CA ASN A 261 -46.28 -29.11 -35.52
C ASN A 261 -47.27 -28.04 -36.03
N LEU A 262 -47.33 -26.85 -35.42
CA LEU A 262 -48.21 -25.76 -35.87
C LEU A 262 -47.49 -24.60 -36.59
N VAL A 263 -46.16 -24.64 -36.75
CA VAL A 263 -45.40 -23.53 -37.36
C VAL A 263 -44.95 -23.81 -38.81
N ASN A 264 -45.32 -24.93 -39.43
CA ASN A 264 -45.12 -25.05 -40.88
C ASN A 264 -46.07 -26.05 -41.54
N PRO A 265 -47.13 -25.54 -42.19
CA PRO A 265 -47.27 -25.79 -43.62
C PRO A 265 -47.76 -24.53 -44.33
N ASP A 266 -46.88 -23.87 -45.06
CA ASP A 266 -47.14 -23.26 -46.39
C ASP A 266 -46.09 -22.19 -46.69
N SER A 267 -44.87 -22.66 -46.97
CA SER A 267 -43.87 -21.89 -47.71
C SER A 267 -44.36 -21.72 -49.16
N HIS A 268 -45.22 -20.73 -49.42
CA HIS A 268 -45.49 -20.27 -50.77
C HIS A 268 -44.37 -19.29 -51.18
N PHE A 269 -43.31 -19.83 -51.78
CA PHE A 269 -42.26 -19.06 -52.44
C PHE A 269 -42.86 -18.32 -53.65
N GLY A 270 -43.23 -17.05 -53.45
CA GLY A 270 -43.37 -16.08 -54.53
C GLY A 270 -42.00 -15.53 -54.87
N SER A 271 -41.36 -16.09 -55.89
CA SER A 271 -40.18 -15.54 -56.55
C SER A 271 -40.55 -14.23 -57.23
N ASP A 272 -40.03 -13.10 -56.74
CA ASP A 272 -39.86 -11.92 -57.58
C ASP A 272 -38.42 -11.40 -57.49
N SER A 273 -37.90 -11.16 -58.67
CA SER A 273 -36.51 -10.96 -59.05
C SER A 273 -35.96 -9.61 -58.61
N GLY A 274 -34.97 -9.63 -57.70
CA GLY A 274 -34.09 -8.50 -57.42
C GLY A 274 -32.73 -8.71 -58.09
N ASN A 275 -32.55 -8.18 -59.30
CA ASN A 275 -31.23 -8.02 -59.90
C ASN A 275 -30.49 -6.88 -59.18
N GLU A 276 -29.31 -7.18 -58.63
CA GLU A 276 -28.30 -6.17 -58.30
C GLU A 276 -27.86 -5.43 -59.55
N LEU A 277 -27.82 -4.09 -59.51
CA LEU A 277 -26.78 -3.38 -60.26
C LEU A 277 -26.41 -2.03 -59.60
N SER A 278 -25.14 -2.01 -59.17
CA SER A 278 -24.31 -0.88 -58.78
C SER A 278 -24.30 0.28 -59.79
N LYS A 279 -24.36 1.52 -59.32
CA LYS A 279 -23.27 2.52 -59.44
C LYS A 279 -23.68 3.91 -58.96
N ASP A 280 -22.70 4.53 -58.31
CA ASP A 280 -22.40 5.96 -58.20
C ASP A 280 -23.19 6.88 -59.14
N ASP A 281 -23.86 7.90 -58.60
CA ASP A 281 -23.43 9.31 -58.72
C ASP A 281 -24.47 10.28 -58.15
N ILE A 282 -23.94 11.32 -57.47
CA ILE A 282 -24.38 12.73 -57.55
C ILE A 282 -25.74 13.13 -56.92
N LEU A 283 -25.59 13.92 -55.84
CA LEU A 283 -26.26 15.19 -55.54
C LEU A 283 -27.66 15.43 -56.13
N GLU A 284 -28.65 15.62 -55.26
CA GLU A 284 -29.32 16.92 -55.06
C GLU A 284 -30.47 16.77 -54.03
N ARG A 285 -30.66 17.83 -53.24
CA ARG A 285 -31.89 18.17 -52.47
C ARG A 285 -32.22 17.30 -51.24
N PHE A 286 -31.71 17.69 -50.08
CA PHE A 286 -32.29 18.68 -49.14
C PHE A 286 -31.50 18.68 -47.83
#